data_AF-A0A4Y2HMD3-F1
#
_entry.id   AF-A0A4Y2HMD3-F1
#
_cell.length_a   1.000
_cell.length_b   1.000
_cell.length_c   1.000
_cell.angle_alpha   90.00
_cell.angle_beta   90.00
_cell.angle_gamma   90.00
#
_symmetry.space_group_name_H-M   'P 1'
#
loop_
_entity.id
_entity.type
_entity.pdbx_description
1 polymer ?
#
loop_
_entity_poly.entity_id
_entity_poly.type
_entity_poly.pdbx_seq_one_letter_code
_entity_poly.pdbx_strand_id
1 'polypeptide(L)'
;MEIYSSSFTELWEAGVKSFKHHFQRAIGNANLTYEEFNTVIVEIEGILNSRPITEISSYINDLEALTPGHFLIGRPISTVAEPELINVADNRLSRWQRVEKLTQHIWKRWSSDYLNHFQQRQKWQFVKNNVKPGMLVILKEDNLPKCKWAFGRIIDVIPGKDGYVRVVNVRTANGTLKRPISKVCLLPVKTHN
;
A
#
# COMPACT_ATOMS: atom_id res chain seq x y z
N MET A 1 17.49 -5.44 -34.18
CA MET A 1 16.57 -6.46 -33.67
C MET A 1 16.12 -5.96 -32.30
N GLU A 2 14.99 -5.26 -32.28
CA GLU A 2 14.48 -4.55 -31.09
C GLU A 2 14.00 -5.57 -30.05
N ILE A 3 14.60 -5.52 -28.86
CA ILE A 3 14.11 -6.26 -27.70
C ILE A 3 12.91 -5.48 -27.17
N TYR A 4 11.71 -5.80 -27.67
CA TYR A 4 10.47 -5.33 -27.05
C TYR A 4 10.39 -5.91 -25.63
N SER A 5 10.58 -5.04 -24.65
CA SER A 5 10.48 -5.32 -23.23
C SER A 5 9.02 -5.67 -22.86
N SER A 6 8.65 -6.95 -22.95
CA SER A 6 7.32 -7.44 -22.57
C SER A 6 6.97 -7.18 -21.10
N SER A 7 7.96 -7.21 -20.20
CA SER A 7 7.73 -7.05 -18.76
C SER A 7 7.38 -5.62 -18.34
N PHE A 8 8.03 -4.61 -18.94
CA PHE A 8 7.77 -3.20 -18.62
C PHE A 8 6.39 -2.76 -19.11
N THR A 9 5.99 -3.19 -20.32
CA THR A 9 4.67 -2.90 -20.89
C THR A 9 3.57 -3.54 -20.06
N GLU A 10 3.70 -4.80 -19.64
CA GLU A 10 2.73 -5.47 -18.76
C GLU A 10 2.59 -4.80 -17.39
N LEU A 11 3.69 -4.34 -16.78
CA LEU A 11 3.67 -3.63 -15.50
C LEU A 11 2.97 -2.27 -15.60
N TRP A 12 3.24 -1.53 -16.68
CA TRP A 12 2.59 -0.24 -16.95
C TRP A 12 1.09 -0.43 -17.22
N GLU A 13 0.71 -1.43 -18.04
CA GLU A 13 -0.69 -1.75 -18.32
C GLU A 13 -1.46 -2.14 -17.05
N ALA A 14 -0.85 -2.93 -16.16
CA ALA A 14 -1.43 -3.26 -14.86
C ALA A 14 -1.64 -2.00 -14.00
N GLY A 15 -0.69 -1.06 -14.02
CA GLY A 15 -0.81 0.23 -13.35
C GLY A 15 -1.96 1.09 -13.88
N VAL A 16 -2.06 1.22 -15.21
CA VAL A 16 -3.14 1.98 -15.89
C VAL A 16 -4.50 1.32 -15.67
N LYS A 17 -4.57 -0.01 -15.70
CA LYS A 17 -5.79 -0.75 -15.40
C LYS A 17 -6.25 -0.52 -13.96
N SER A 18 -5.32 -0.57 -13.00
CA SER A 18 -5.59 -0.23 -11.60
C SER A 18 -6.08 1.21 -11.47
N PHE A 19 -5.41 2.18 -12.10
CA PHE A 19 -5.83 3.58 -12.13
C PHE A 19 -7.28 3.71 -12.60
N LYS A 20 -7.58 3.25 -13.81
CA LYS A 20 -8.92 3.37 -14.43
C LYS A 20 -9.99 2.73 -13.56
N HIS A 21 -9.69 1.57 -12.98
CA HIS A 21 -10.59 0.82 -12.13
C HIS A 21 -11.00 1.60 -10.87
N HIS A 22 -10.04 2.17 -10.14
CA HIS A 22 -10.33 2.93 -8.92
C HIS A 22 -10.92 4.30 -9.24
N PHE A 23 -10.40 4.96 -10.28
CA PHE A 23 -10.88 6.24 -10.78
C PHE A 23 -12.36 6.21 -11.15
N GLN A 24 -12.78 5.27 -12.02
CA GLN A 24 -14.18 5.18 -12.48
C GLN A 24 -15.15 4.95 -11.32
N ARG A 25 -14.73 4.16 -10.34
CA ARG A 25 -15.57 3.77 -9.19
C ARG A 25 -15.65 4.82 -8.10
N ALA A 26 -14.64 5.66 -7.99
CA ALA A 26 -14.62 6.74 -7.02
C ALA A 26 -15.33 7.97 -7.56
N ILE A 27 -15.04 8.36 -8.81
CA ILE A 27 -15.60 9.57 -9.41
C ILE A 27 -17.07 9.37 -9.76
N GLY A 28 -17.45 8.23 -10.33
CA GLY A 28 -18.84 7.97 -10.71
C GLY A 28 -19.44 9.13 -11.53
N ASN A 29 -20.50 9.74 -10.99
CA ASN A 29 -21.19 10.90 -11.57
C ASN A 29 -20.86 12.22 -10.86
N ALA A 30 -19.70 12.33 -10.20
CA ALA A 30 -19.30 13.56 -9.52
C ALA A 30 -19.13 14.71 -10.53
N ASN A 31 -19.81 15.84 -10.27
CA ASN A 31 -19.68 17.07 -11.06
C ASN A 31 -18.45 17.86 -10.60
N LEU A 32 -17.29 17.51 -11.15
CA LEU A 32 -16.01 18.17 -10.89
C LEU A 32 -15.73 19.25 -11.95
N THR A 33 -15.14 20.39 -11.56
CA THR A 33 -14.50 21.28 -12.54
C THR A 33 -13.22 20.67 -13.08
N TYR A 34 -12.67 21.28 -14.11
CA TYR A 34 -11.38 20.89 -14.67
C TYR A 34 -10.28 20.87 -13.61
N GLU A 35 -10.19 21.90 -12.76
CA GLU A 35 -9.16 21.99 -11.72
C GLU A 35 -9.33 20.91 -10.65
N GLU A 36 -10.57 20.66 -10.22
CA GLU A 36 -10.87 19.59 -9.25
C GLU A 36 -10.52 18.22 -9.84
N PHE A 37 -10.91 17.99 -11.09
CA PHE A 37 -10.62 16.75 -11.81
C PHE A 37 -9.11 16.52 -11.96
N ASN A 38 -8.37 17.54 -12.39
CA ASN A 38 -6.91 17.47 -12.52
C ASN A 38 -6.26 17.18 -11.17
N THR A 39 -6.74 17.83 -10.09
CA THR A 39 -6.24 17.58 -8.73
C THR A 39 -6.45 16.12 -8.33
N VAL A 40 -7.66 15.57 -8.54
CA VAL A 40 -7.96 14.15 -8.25
C VAL A 40 -7.01 13.23 -9.00
N ILE A 41 -6.74 13.49 -10.28
CA ILE A 41 -5.82 12.65 -11.08
C ILE A 41 -4.41 12.66 -10.50
N VAL A 42 -3.87 13.84 -10.18
CA VAL A 42 -2.53 14.00 -9.61
C VAL A 42 -2.42 13.28 -8.26
N GLU A 43 -3.46 13.37 -7.42
CA GLU A 43 -3.49 12.65 -6.15
C GLU A 43 -3.53 11.13 -6.33
N ILE A 44 -4.30 10.63 -7.31
CA ILE A 44 -4.31 9.20 -7.63
C ILE A 44 -2.94 8.74 -8.11
N GLU A 45 -2.27 9.52 -8.97
CA GLU A 45 -0.91 9.23 -9.41
C GLU A 45 0.04 9.10 -8.20
N GLY A 46 -0.03 10.06 -7.27
CA GLY A 46 0.73 10.03 -6.03
C GLY A 46 0.46 8.77 -5.20
N ILE A 47 -0.81 8.40 -5.04
CA ILE A 47 -1.23 7.18 -4.35
C ILE A 47 -0.59 5.94 -4.99
N LEU A 48 -0.74 5.77 -6.31
CA LEU A 48 -0.20 4.61 -7.02
C LEU A 48 1.32 4.53 -6.95
N ASN A 49 2.00 5.68 -6.99
CA ASN A 49 3.46 5.77 -6.96
C ASN A 49 4.05 5.71 -5.54
N SER A 50 3.22 5.85 -4.50
CA SER A 50 3.61 5.57 -3.11
C SER A 50 3.71 4.07 -2.78
N ARG A 51 3.32 3.17 -3.70
CA ARG A 51 3.18 1.73 -3.42
C ARG A 51 4.52 1.08 -3.01
N PRO A 52 4.57 0.28 -1.92
CA PRO A 52 5.77 -0.42 -1.49
C PRO A 52 6.12 -1.60 -2.39
N ILE A 53 7.29 -1.59 -3.02
CA ILE A 53 7.76 -2.67 -3.91
C ILE A 53 8.53 -3.72 -3.10
N THR A 54 9.57 -3.32 -2.36
CA THR A 54 10.45 -4.22 -1.60
C THR A 54 11.20 -3.43 -0.51
N GLU A 55 11.91 -4.10 0.39
CA GLU A 55 12.73 -3.39 1.41
C GLU A 55 13.95 -2.69 0.78
N ILE A 56 14.28 -1.50 1.27
CA ILE A 56 15.49 -0.77 0.84
C ILE A 56 16.74 -1.35 1.52
N SER A 57 16.59 -1.72 2.79
CA SER A 57 17.67 -2.10 3.69
C SER A 57 17.26 -3.31 4.52
N SER A 58 18.23 -4.17 4.86
CA SER A 58 18.06 -5.31 5.77
C SER A 58 18.31 -4.94 7.24
N TYR A 59 18.71 -3.69 7.53
CA TYR A 59 18.97 -3.24 8.90
C TYR A 59 17.67 -3.17 9.72
N ILE A 60 17.76 -3.56 10.99
CA ILE A 60 16.59 -3.74 11.86
C ILE A 60 15.84 -2.44 12.13
N ASN A 61 16.56 -1.32 12.19
CA ASN A 61 15.98 -0.01 12.46
C ASN A 61 15.46 0.70 11.20
N ASP A 62 15.80 0.21 10.01
CA ASP A 62 15.34 0.77 8.75
C ASP A 62 14.00 0.15 8.38
N LEU A 63 12.94 0.94 8.53
CA LEU A 63 11.55 0.55 8.26
C LEU A 63 11.02 1.18 6.97
N GLU A 64 11.88 1.26 5.95
CA GLU A 64 11.52 1.86 4.66
C GLU A 64 11.49 0.83 3.53
N ALA A 65 10.48 1.00 2.68
CA ALA A 65 10.33 0.23 1.46
C ALA A 65 10.58 1.10 0.24
N LEU A 66 11.17 0.50 -0.77
CA LEU A 66 11.39 1.09 -2.08
C LEU A 66 10.03 1.25 -2.75
N THR A 67 9.78 2.42 -3.33
CA THR A 67 8.51 2.74 -4.01
C THR A 67 8.82 3.30 -5.40
N PRO A 68 7.87 3.27 -6.35
CA PRO A 68 8.03 3.96 -7.63
C PRO A 68 8.39 5.44 -7.47
N GLY A 69 7.85 6.11 -6.45
CA GLY A 69 8.19 7.49 -6.12
C GLY A 69 9.69 7.74 -5.93
N HIS A 70 10.43 6.78 -5.37
CA HIS A 70 11.88 6.89 -5.24
C HIS A 70 12.58 7.01 -6.59
N PHE A 71 12.08 6.33 -7.63
CA PHE A 71 12.63 6.42 -8.98
C PHE A 71 12.20 7.70 -9.71
N LEU A 72 10.98 8.18 -9.45
CA LEU A 72 10.43 9.34 -10.13
C LEU A 72 10.97 10.67 -9.58
N ILE A 73 11.08 10.79 -8.27
CA ILE A 73 11.42 12.05 -7.59
C ILE A 73 12.56 11.91 -6.56
N GLY A 74 13.23 10.76 -6.49
CA GLY A 74 14.36 10.52 -5.60
C GLY A 74 14.00 10.27 -4.13
N ARG A 75 12.71 10.24 -3.77
CA ARG A 75 12.23 10.12 -2.38
C ARG A 75 10.84 9.47 -2.32
N PRO A 76 10.37 8.97 -1.15
CA PRO A 76 9.02 8.45 -1.04
C PRO A 76 7.98 9.56 -1.22
N ILE A 77 6.92 9.26 -1.96
CA ILE A 77 5.73 10.12 -2.03
C ILE A 77 4.96 9.95 -0.73
N SER A 78 4.74 11.05 -0.01
CA SER A 78 3.97 11.11 1.22
C SER A 78 2.99 12.28 1.16
N THR A 79 1.91 12.20 1.95
CA THR A 79 0.95 13.30 2.09
C THR A 79 0.88 13.73 3.56
N VAL A 80 0.44 14.97 3.77
CA VAL A 80 0.14 15.49 5.10
C VAL A 80 -1.11 14.80 5.62
N ALA A 81 -1.19 14.58 6.93
CA ALA A 81 -2.38 14.02 7.53
C ALA A 81 -3.53 15.03 7.44
N GLU A 82 -4.61 14.64 6.76
CA GLU A 82 -5.84 15.42 6.64
C GLU A 82 -6.97 14.82 7.50
N PRO A 83 -8.00 15.63 7.86
CA PRO A 83 -9.18 15.11 8.55
C PRO A 83 -9.86 14.00 7.74
N GLU A 84 -10.38 12.97 8.41
CA GLU A 84 -11.14 11.92 7.74
C GLU A 84 -12.54 12.43 7.35
N LEU A 85 -12.81 12.47 6.05
CA LEU A 85 -14.05 13.02 5.47
C LEU A 85 -14.98 11.95 4.89
N ILE A 86 -14.53 10.70 4.83
CA ILE A 86 -15.26 9.55 4.23
C ILE A 86 -16.71 9.45 4.72
N ASN A 87 -16.96 9.70 6.01
CA ASN A 87 -18.30 9.57 6.62
C ASN A 87 -19.06 10.90 6.72
N VAL A 88 -18.50 12.01 6.22
CA VAL A 88 -19.15 13.32 6.26
C VAL A 88 -20.05 13.50 5.05
N ALA A 89 -21.32 13.86 5.26
CA ALA A 89 -22.27 14.11 4.18
C ALA A 89 -21.82 15.25 3.23
N ASP A 90 -22.01 15.06 1.92
CA ASP A 90 -21.45 15.93 0.86
C ASP A 90 -22.00 17.37 0.86
N ASN A 91 -23.19 17.57 1.43
CA ASN A 91 -23.81 18.89 1.62
C ASN A 91 -23.11 19.73 2.70
N ARG A 92 -22.27 19.12 3.54
CA ARG A 92 -21.48 19.80 4.59
C ARG A 92 -20.03 20.03 4.17
N LEU A 93 -19.66 19.64 2.96
CA LEU A 93 -18.29 19.71 2.46
C LEU A 93 -18.12 20.90 1.52
N SER A 94 -17.04 21.65 1.73
CA SER A 94 -16.52 22.57 0.73
C SER A 94 -16.07 21.84 -0.54
N ARG A 95 -15.81 22.59 -1.61
CA ARG A 95 -15.30 22.02 -2.87
C ARG A 95 -14.01 21.22 -2.69
N TRP A 96 -13.03 21.79 -2.00
CA TRP A 96 -11.76 21.10 -1.74
C TRP A 96 -11.96 19.86 -0.85
N GLN A 97 -12.86 19.92 0.14
CA GLN A 97 -13.17 18.77 1.01
C GLN A 97 -13.85 17.62 0.25
N ARG A 98 -14.61 17.92 -0.81
CA ARG A 98 -15.16 16.89 -1.70
C ARG A 98 -14.07 16.18 -2.48
N VAL A 99 -13.10 16.92 -3.01
CA VAL A 99 -11.91 16.37 -3.66
C VAL A 99 -11.13 15.48 -2.69
N GLU A 100 -10.86 15.98 -1.48
CA GLU A 100 -10.17 15.21 -0.44
C GLU A 100 -10.91 13.93 -0.07
N LYS A 101 -12.22 14.02 0.18
CA LYS A 101 -13.04 12.85 0.48
C LYS A 101 -12.97 11.80 -0.63
N LEU A 102 -13.04 12.24 -1.88
CA LEU A 102 -12.96 11.38 -3.05
C LEU A 102 -11.62 10.63 -3.11
N THR A 103 -10.50 11.31 -2.85
CA THR A 103 -9.18 10.68 -2.88
C THR A 103 -8.90 9.81 -1.66
N GLN A 104 -9.49 10.12 -0.49
CA GLN A 104 -9.51 9.22 0.66
C GLN A 104 -10.26 7.92 0.36
N HIS A 105 -11.41 7.99 -0.35
CA HIS A 105 -12.12 6.79 -0.80
C HIS A 105 -11.27 5.93 -1.74
N ILE A 106 -10.56 6.56 -2.67
CA ILE A 106 -9.65 5.87 -3.59
C ILE A 106 -8.53 5.18 -2.82
N TRP A 107 -7.86 5.93 -1.94
CA TRP A 107 -6.78 5.40 -1.09
C TRP A 107 -7.22 4.18 -0.30
N LYS A 108 -8.34 4.28 0.43
CA LYS A 108 -8.87 3.19 1.26
C LYS A 108 -9.14 1.93 0.44
N ARG A 109 -9.72 2.08 -0.75
CA ARG A 109 -10.03 0.95 -1.63
C ARG A 109 -8.79 0.37 -2.28
N TRP A 110 -7.96 1.21 -2.87
CA TRP A 110 -6.77 0.77 -3.60
C TRP A 110 -5.71 0.16 -2.68
N SER A 111 -5.43 0.75 -1.52
CA SER A 111 -4.47 0.19 -0.56
C SER A 111 -4.92 -1.19 -0.06
N SER A 112 -6.22 -1.34 0.24
CA SER A 112 -6.81 -2.64 0.59
C SER A 112 -6.67 -3.65 -0.54
N ASP A 113 -7.05 -3.29 -1.77
CA ASP A 113 -6.95 -4.18 -2.93
C ASP A 113 -5.50 -4.57 -3.19
N TYR A 114 -4.56 -3.62 -3.14
CA TYR A 114 -3.13 -3.86 -3.28
C TYR A 114 -2.62 -4.89 -2.27
N LEU A 115 -2.92 -4.71 -0.98
CA LEU A 115 -2.52 -5.64 0.09
C LEU A 115 -3.18 -7.02 -0.05
N ASN A 116 -4.41 -7.07 -0.56
CA ASN A 116 -5.11 -8.33 -0.81
C ASN A 116 -4.49 -9.11 -1.97
N HIS A 117 -3.97 -8.45 -3.01
CA HIS A 117 -3.25 -9.12 -4.10
C HIS A 117 -1.99 -9.85 -3.60
N PHE A 118 -1.25 -9.27 -2.64
CA PHE A 118 -0.11 -9.96 -2.01
C PHE A 118 -0.53 -11.21 -1.23
N GLN A 119 -1.68 -11.18 -0.55
CA GLN A 119 -2.17 -12.32 0.23
C GLN A 119 -2.80 -13.42 -0.65
N GLN A 120 -3.50 -13.06 -1.73
CA GLN A 120 -4.16 -14.02 -2.62
C GLN A 120 -3.18 -14.95 -3.33
N ARG A 121 -1.98 -14.48 -3.67
CA ARG A 121 -0.94 -15.32 -4.29
C ARG A 121 -0.32 -16.37 -3.36
N GLN A 122 -0.68 -16.42 -2.07
CA GLN A 122 0.06 -17.19 -1.07
C GLN A 122 -0.74 -18.17 -0.19
N LYS A 123 -2.02 -18.47 -0.47
CA LYS A 123 -2.75 -19.50 0.32
C LYS A 123 -2.00 -20.85 0.43
N TRP A 124 -1.20 -21.20 -0.59
CA TRP A 124 -0.33 -22.39 -0.58
C TRP A 124 1.12 -22.12 -0.16
N GLN A 125 1.58 -20.86 -0.16
CA GLN A 125 2.95 -20.50 0.22
C GLN A 125 3.11 -20.26 1.73
N PHE A 126 2.05 -19.90 2.46
CA PHE A 126 2.09 -19.84 3.93
C PHE A 126 2.20 -21.21 4.61
N VAL A 127 1.98 -22.31 3.86
CA VAL A 127 2.10 -23.68 4.36
C VAL A 127 3.56 -24.09 4.60
N LYS A 128 4.55 -23.34 4.07
CA LYS A 128 5.97 -23.58 4.31
C LYS A 128 6.69 -22.29 4.72
N ASN A 129 6.90 -22.10 6.02
CA ASN A 129 8.07 -21.42 6.63
C ASN A 129 8.60 -20.09 6.03
N ASN A 130 7.78 -19.32 5.31
CA ASN A 130 8.23 -18.10 4.62
C ASN A 130 8.19 -16.86 5.51
N VAL A 131 7.63 -16.95 6.72
CA VAL A 131 7.63 -15.85 7.68
C VAL A 131 8.79 -16.06 8.64
N LYS A 132 9.78 -15.16 8.59
CA LYS A 132 11.00 -15.23 9.40
C LYS A 132 11.24 -13.92 10.14
N PRO A 133 11.84 -13.98 11.35
CA PRO A 133 12.45 -12.81 11.96
C PRO A 133 13.36 -12.08 10.98
N GLY A 134 13.38 -10.75 11.06
CA GLY A 134 14.13 -9.87 10.18
C GLY A 134 13.39 -9.40 8.94
N MET A 135 12.25 -9.98 8.56
CA MET A 135 11.52 -9.53 7.36
C MET A 135 10.78 -8.21 7.57
N LEU A 136 10.91 -7.27 6.64
CA LEU A 136 10.08 -6.07 6.57
C LEU A 136 8.67 -6.42 6.05
N VAL A 137 7.66 -5.92 6.75
CA VAL A 137 6.25 -6.19 6.47
C VAL A 137 5.42 -4.92 6.50
N ILE A 138 4.31 -4.92 5.77
CA ILE A 138 3.29 -3.88 5.86
C ILE A 138 2.25 -4.33 6.89
N LEU A 139 1.93 -3.46 7.84
CA LEU A 139 0.86 -3.62 8.81
C LEU A 139 -0.45 -3.12 8.22
N LYS A 140 -1.49 -3.95 8.30
CA LYS A 140 -2.86 -3.57 7.88
C LYS A 140 -3.51 -2.72 8.97
N GLU A 141 -3.29 -1.42 8.90
CA GLU A 141 -3.95 -0.44 9.77
C GLU A 141 -5.14 0.18 9.06
N ASP A 142 -6.27 0.20 9.77
CA ASP A 142 -7.48 0.86 9.33
C ASP A 142 -7.29 2.35 9.68
N ASN A 143 -7.31 3.25 8.69
CA ASN A 143 -7.24 4.73 8.81
C ASN A 143 -5.84 5.39 8.72
N LEU A 144 -4.95 4.86 7.88
CA LEU A 144 -3.73 5.59 7.52
C LEU A 144 -4.03 6.76 6.56
N PRO A 145 -3.34 7.92 6.72
CA PRO A 145 -3.33 8.98 5.72
C PRO A 145 -2.97 8.46 4.32
N LYS A 146 -3.38 9.20 3.28
CA LYS A 146 -3.08 8.86 1.89
C LYS A 146 -1.56 8.69 1.69
N CYS A 147 -1.17 7.76 0.83
CA CYS A 147 0.24 7.47 0.51
C CYS A 147 1.10 7.01 1.71
N LYS A 148 0.52 6.82 2.90
CA LYS A 148 1.25 6.40 4.09
C LYS A 148 1.05 4.91 4.34
N TRP A 149 2.15 4.20 4.50
CA TRP A 149 2.14 2.77 4.77
C TRP A 149 2.72 2.51 6.16
N ALA A 150 2.03 1.72 6.97
CA ALA A 150 2.56 1.29 8.26
C ALA A 150 3.52 0.13 8.03
N PHE A 151 4.81 0.37 8.27
CA PHE A 151 5.83 -0.66 8.18
C PHE A 151 6.23 -1.18 9.55
N GLY A 152 6.69 -2.42 9.56
CA GLY A 152 7.38 -2.97 10.70
C GLY A 152 8.26 -4.16 10.31
N ARG A 153 9.18 -4.53 11.19
CA ARG A 153 10.07 -5.67 10.97
C ARG A 153 9.74 -6.78 11.98
N ILE A 154 9.60 -8.00 11.51
CA ILE A 154 9.30 -9.14 12.39
C ILE A 154 10.51 -9.38 13.30
N ILE A 155 10.30 -9.36 14.61
CA ILE A 155 11.32 -9.72 15.60
C ILE A 155 11.21 -11.20 15.95
N ASP A 156 9.99 -11.71 16.06
CA ASP A 156 9.72 -13.06 16.53
C ASP A 156 8.40 -13.61 15.97
N VAL A 157 8.30 -14.94 15.86
CA VAL A 157 7.16 -15.67 15.29
C VAL A 157 6.62 -16.66 16.30
N ILE A 158 5.30 -16.69 16.48
CA ILE A 158 4.63 -17.55 17.46
C ILE A 158 3.79 -18.58 16.69
N PRO A 159 4.25 -19.84 16.60
CA PRO A 159 3.50 -20.92 15.97
C PRO A 159 2.36 -21.42 16.86
N GLY A 160 1.31 -21.93 16.23
CA GLY A 160 0.23 -22.66 16.89
C GLY A 160 0.62 -24.10 17.23
N LYS A 161 -0.31 -24.85 17.83
CA LYS A 161 -0.13 -26.28 18.16
C LYS A 161 0.10 -27.16 16.92
N ASP A 162 -0.34 -26.68 15.76
CA ASP A 162 -0.20 -27.28 14.44
C ASP A 162 1.13 -26.93 13.75
N GLY A 163 1.99 -26.13 14.39
CA GLY A 163 3.28 -25.68 13.84
C GLY A 163 3.20 -24.47 12.90
N TYR A 164 2.00 -23.98 12.57
CA TYR A 164 1.82 -22.83 11.68
C TYR A 164 1.94 -21.50 12.42
N VAL A 165 2.64 -20.52 11.83
CA VAL A 165 2.75 -19.16 12.39
C VAL A 165 1.39 -18.49 12.37
N ARG A 166 0.84 -18.20 13.56
CA ARG A 166 -0.45 -17.49 13.70
C ARG A 166 -0.26 -16.03 14.08
N VAL A 167 0.78 -15.74 14.84
CA VAL A 167 1.05 -14.43 15.43
C VAL A 167 2.53 -14.09 15.25
N VAL A 168 2.80 -12.81 15.02
CA VAL A 168 4.16 -12.27 14.91
C VAL A 168 4.32 -11.07 15.85
N ASN A 169 5.51 -10.93 16.41
CA ASN A 169 5.93 -9.73 17.12
C ASN A 169 6.68 -8.84 16.12
N VAL A 170 6.19 -7.61 15.92
CA VAL A 170 6.68 -6.69 14.89
C VAL A 170 7.21 -5.42 15.56
N ARG A 171 8.44 -5.04 15.25
CA ARG A 171 9.00 -3.73 15.60
C ARG A 171 8.47 -2.68 14.65
N THR A 172 7.92 -1.60 15.16
CA THR A 172 7.56 -0.39 14.42
C THR A 172 8.39 0.78 14.94
N ALA A 173 8.27 1.95 14.30
CA ALA A 173 8.92 3.17 14.76
C ALA A 173 8.48 3.57 16.18
N ASN A 174 7.27 3.17 16.59
CA ASN A 174 6.66 3.55 17.87
C ASN A 174 6.77 2.46 18.95
N GLY A 175 7.45 1.35 18.67
CA GLY A 175 7.63 0.23 19.62
C GLY A 175 7.27 -1.13 19.03
N THR A 176 7.09 -2.12 19.89
CA THR A 176 6.80 -3.51 19.47
C THR A 176 5.31 -3.80 19.55
N LEU A 177 4.75 -4.35 18.47
CA LEU A 177 3.34 -4.73 18.38
C LEU A 177 3.20 -6.23 18.12
N LYS A 178 2.29 -6.86 18.85
CA LYS A 178 1.86 -8.24 18.57
C LYS A 178 0.70 -8.20 17.58
N ARG A 179 0.83 -8.91 16.45
CA ARG A 179 -0.16 -8.89 15.36
C ARG A 179 -0.43 -10.31 14.83
N PRO A 180 -1.70 -10.66 14.54
CA PRO A 180 -2.01 -11.89 13.82
C PRO A 180 -1.49 -11.80 12.39
N ILE A 181 -1.07 -12.93 11.82
CA ILE A 181 -0.50 -12.97 10.46
C ILE A 181 -1.46 -12.43 9.39
N SER A 182 -2.77 -12.53 9.61
CA SER A 182 -3.80 -12.00 8.71
C SER A 182 -3.78 -10.46 8.57
N LYS A 183 -3.30 -9.76 9.60
CA LYS A 183 -3.14 -8.29 9.64
C LYS A 183 -1.74 -7.83 9.22
N VAL A 184 -0.94 -8.75 8.68
CA VAL A 184 0.41 -8.48 8.19
C VAL A 184 0.48 -8.87 6.71
N CYS A 185 1.20 -8.08 5.92
CA CYS A 185 1.46 -8.34 4.52
C CYS A 185 2.97 -8.38 4.29
N LEU A 186 3.47 -9.49 3.76
CA LEU A 186 4.89 -9.64 3.44
C LEU A 186 5.21 -8.84 2.18
N LEU A 187 6.32 -8.10 2.22
CA LEU A 187 6.91 -7.57 1.01
C LEU A 187 7.64 -8.71 0.25
N PRO A 188 7.67 -8.68 -1.08
CA PRO A 188 8.43 -9.64 -1.85
C PRO A 188 9.92 -9.45 -1.53
N VAL A 189 10.52 -10.50 -0.97
CA VAL A 189 11.93 -10.54 -0.60
C VAL A 189 12.76 -10.72 -1.86
N LYS A 190 13.89 -10.00 -1.96
CA LYS A 190 14.92 -10.33 -2.96
C LYS A 190 15.46 -11.72 -2.63
N THR A 191 15.14 -12.72 -3.46
CA THR A 191 15.91 -13.96 -3.46
C THR A 191 17.31 -13.61 -3.95
N HIS A 192 18.27 -13.54 -3.02
CA HIS A 192 19.68 -13.65 -3.37
C HIS A 192 19.88 -15.08 -3.88
N ASN A 193 20.01 -15.22 -5.20
CA ASN A 193 20.69 -16.36 -5.80
C ASN A 193 22.19 -16.13 -5.70
#